data_AF-A0A7W5C7F1-F1
#
_entry.id   AF-A0A7W5C7F1-F1
#
_cell.length_a   1.000
_cell.length_b   1.000
_cell.length_c   1.000
_cell.angle_alpha   90.00
_cell.angle_beta   90.00
_cell.angle_gamma   90.00
#
_symmetry.space_group_name_H-M   'P 1'
#
loop_
_entity.id
_entity.type
_entity.pdbx_description
1 polymer ?
#
loop_
_entity_poly.entity_id
_entity_poly.type
_entity_poly.pdbx_seq_one_letter_code
_entity_poly.pdbx_strand_id
1 'polypeptide(L)'
;MNKKRLKWTSIVSVVLLLCIAVSWKVSALEYLYDDLNRLISAKEESGQTTHYEYDATGNLLSVAKTDGGATVVSSTYGVSDGWLPYFTSGVTADYQLGEQALPMLSQQPADTESGNNAQVAAPMAVQQISAQAAAPGGANVYKDIEVAGSGTYEIKGSAMAQSLNNAAAQVIVNYYDEQGALLSHDTVINLQAVSDYTSFEQSLIMPSGAAKARIHLQLLLLEADSAGEAGFTNIQFISAQTP
;
A
#
# COMPACT_ATOMS: atom_id res chain seq x y z
N MET A 1 -27.91 -76.02 46.84
CA MET A 1 -26.91 -75.84 47.93
C MET A 1 -26.67 -74.34 48.10
N ASN A 2 -26.80 -73.85 49.34
CA ASN A 2 -26.42 -72.55 49.95
C ASN A 2 -25.43 -71.64 49.17
N LYS A 3 -25.33 -70.31 49.32
CA LYS A 3 -25.99 -69.19 50.04
C LYS A 3 -25.22 -67.91 49.62
N LYS A 4 -25.87 -66.75 49.82
CA LYS A 4 -25.32 -65.42 50.22
C LYS A 4 -25.46 -64.28 49.20
N ARG A 5 -26.11 -63.21 49.69
CA ARG A 5 -26.26 -61.86 49.13
C ARG A 5 -24.97 -61.03 49.31
N LEU A 6 -24.69 -60.07 48.41
CA LEU A 6 -23.89 -58.85 48.69
C LEU A 6 -24.10 -57.81 47.56
N LYS A 7 -24.94 -56.77 47.77
CA LYS A 7 -24.66 -55.34 48.08
C LYS A 7 -24.35 -54.43 46.87
N TRP A 8 -25.20 -53.40 46.74
CA TRP A 8 -25.07 -52.15 45.98
C TRP A 8 -23.79 -51.37 46.31
N THR A 9 -23.08 -50.88 45.28
CA THR A 9 -22.38 -49.57 45.25
C THR A 9 -22.06 -49.16 43.79
N SER A 10 -22.41 -47.92 43.45
CA SER A 10 -22.05 -46.99 42.36
C SER A 10 -21.04 -47.40 41.27
N ILE A 11 -21.33 -47.03 40.02
CA ILE A 11 -20.59 -46.04 39.18
C ILE A 11 -21.28 -45.94 37.81
N VAL A 12 -21.72 -44.73 37.46
CA VAL A 12 -22.16 -44.34 36.11
C VAL A 12 -20.90 -44.19 35.26
N SER A 13 -20.67 -45.07 34.28
CA SER A 13 -19.60 -44.92 33.30
C SER A 13 -20.15 -44.30 32.02
N VAL A 14 -19.92 -42.99 31.90
CA VAL A 14 -19.96 -42.19 30.69
C VAL A 14 -18.80 -42.61 29.79
N VAL A 15 -19.05 -43.04 28.55
CA VAL A 15 -18.11 -42.81 27.43
C VAL A 15 -18.94 -42.50 26.18
N LEU A 16 -18.90 -41.22 25.83
CA LEU A 16 -19.55 -40.55 24.72
C LEU A 16 -18.89 -40.94 23.38
N LEU A 17 -19.73 -41.23 22.38
CA LEU A 17 -19.37 -41.42 20.98
C LEU A 17 -18.58 -40.22 20.43
N LEU A 18 -17.37 -40.46 19.93
CA LEU A 18 -16.56 -39.45 19.23
C LEU A 18 -16.95 -39.43 17.74
N CYS A 19 -17.94 -38.62 17.38
CA CYS A 19 -18.14 -38.22 15.99
C CYS A 19 -17.08 -37.15 15.65
N ILE A 20 -16.08 -37.50 14.83
CA ILE A 20 -15.16 -36.52 14.24
C ILE A 20 -15.95 -35.78 13.16
N ALA A 21 -16.58 -34.67 13.54
CA ALA A 21 -16.91 -33.62 12.60
C ALA A 21 -15.58 -33.02 12.15
N VAL A 22 -15.08 -33.43 10.98
CA VAL A 22 -14.12 -32.61 10.25
C VAL A 22 -14.91 -31.38 9.81
N SER A 23 -14.95 -30.38 10.68
CA SER A 23 -15.39 -29.05 10.32
C SER A 23 -14.34 -28.53 9.35
N TRP A 24 -14.66 -28.47 8.06
CA TRP A 24 -14.00 -27.47 7.23
C TRP A 24 -14.36 -26.12 7.85
N LYS A 25 -13.44 -25.54 8.63
CA LYS A 25 -13.50 -24.11 8.89
C LYS A 25 -13.36 -23.46 7.52
N VAL A 26 -14.48 -23.02 6.96
CA VAL A 26 -14.45 -21.92 6.00
C VAL A 26 -14.00 -20.72 6.84
N SER A 27 -12.71 -20.42 6.82
CA SER A 27 -12.18 -19.21 7.45
C SER A 27 -12.44 -18.05 6.50
N ALA A 28 -13.37 -17.18 6.87
CA ALA A 28 -13.58 -15.93 6.14
C ALA A 28 -12.61 -14.90 6.74
N LEU A 29 -11.65 -14.44 5.95
CA LEU A 29 -11.03 -13.13 6.18
C LEU A 29 -12.08 -12.08 5.81
N GLU A 30 -12.47 -11.25 6.77
CA GLU A 30 -13.41 -10.14 6.53
C GLU A 30 -12.58 -8.86 6.34
N TYR A 31 -12.59 -8.33 5.13
CA TYR A 31 -12.05 -7.02 4.80
C TYR A 31 -13.22 -6.04 4.59
N LEU A 32 -13.20 -4.92 5.28
CA LEU A 32 -14.15 -3.83 5.08
C LEU A 32 -13.45 -2.65 4.43
N TYR A 33 -14.13 -2.07 3.46
CA TYR A 33 -13.68 -0.91 2.74
C TYR A 33 -14.66 0.24 2.97
N ASP A 34 -14.16 1.48 2.99
CA ASP A 34 -15.03 2.65 2.95
C ASP A 34 -15.60 2.89 1.53
N ASP A 35 -16.45 3.89 1.40
CA ASP A 35 -17.05 4.30 0.13
C ASP A 35 -16.01 4.76 -0.92
N LEU A 36 -14.75 4.94 -0.50
CA LEU A 36 -13.61 5.28 -1.34
C LEU A 36 -12.75 4.03 -1.64
N ASN A 37 -13.24 2.83 -1.35
CA ASN A 37 -12.55 1.54 -1.56
C ASN A 37 -11.21 1.42 -0.82
N ARG A 38 -11.02 2.17 0.27
CA ARG A 38 -9.85 2.06 1.15
C ARG A 38 -10.14 1.07 2.26
N LEU A 39 -9.16 0.23 2.59
CA LEU A 39 -9.31 -0.76 3.66
C LEU A 39 -9.51 -0.03 5.00
N ILE A 40 -10.67 -0.15 5.63
CA ILE A 40 -10.97 0.43 6.94
C ILE A 40 -11.00 -0.63 8.06
N SER A 41 -11.09 -1.91 7.70
CA SER A 41 -11.05 -3.00 8.67
C SER A 41 -10.51 -4.28 8.05
N ALA A 42 -9.59 -4.96 8.74
CA ALA A 42 -9.18 -6.33 8.41
C ALA A 42 -9.39 -7.23 9.63
N LYS A 43 -10.07 -8.36 9.44
CA LYS A 43 -10.32 -9.34 10.51
C LYS A 43 -9.60 -10.64 10.20
N GLU A 44 -8.70 -11.01 11.11
CA GLU A 44 -7.88 -12.21 11.04
C GLU A 44 -8.69 -13.46 11.45
N GLU A 45 -8.19 -14.64 11.09
CA GLU A 45 -8.77 -15.93 11.51
C GLU A 45 -8.79 -16.13 13.04
N SER A 46 -7.91 -15.41 13.74
CA SER A 46 -7.84 -15.35 15.21
C SER A 46 -9.04 -14.63 15.85
N GLY A 47 -9.85 -13.94 15.04
CA GLY A 47 -10.94 -13.06 15.49
C GLY A 47 -10.48 -11.63 15.82
N GLN A 48 -9.19 -11.36 15.69
CA GLN A 48 -8.63 -10.03 15.89
C GLN A 48 -9.01 -9.11 14.72
N THR A 49 -9.41 -7.87 15.03
CA THR A 49 -9.81 -6.87 14.03
C THR A 49 -8.88 -5.66 14.11
N THR A 50 -8.32 -5.28 12.97
CA THR A 50 -7.47 -4.11 12.78
C THR A 50 -8.28 -3.04 12.06
N HIS A 51 -8.41 -1.85 12.64
CA HIS A 51 -9.04 -0.71 11.97
C HIS A 51 -7.99 0.24 11.40
N TYR A 52 -8.27 0.77 10.22
CA TYR A 52 -7.44 1.75 9.56
C TYR A 52 -8.22 3.06 9.53
N GLU A 53 -7.66 4.09 10.13
CA GLU A 53 -8.21 5.44 10.12
C GLU A 53 -7.40 6.30 9.17
N TYR A 54 -8.12 7.06 8.37
CA TYR A 54 -7.56 8.04 7.47
C TYR A 54 -7.93 9.42 7.97
N ASP A 55 -7.04 10.41 7.82
CA ASP A 55 -7.45 11.79 8.08
C ASP A 55 -8.47 12.22 7.03
N ALA A 56 -9.12 13.34 7.31
CA ALA A 56 -9.91 14.07 6.33
C ALA A 56 -9.11 14.41 5.06
N THR A 57 -7.79 14.16 5.05
CA THR A 57 -6.89 14.36 3.92
C THR A 57 -6.39 13.04 3.29
N GLY A 58 -6.95 11.88 3.64
CA GLY A 58 -6.62 10.59 3.03
C GLY A 58 -5.25 9.99 3.38
N ASN A 59 -4.47 10.59 4.27
CA ASN A 59 -3.31 9.90 4.85
C ASN A 59 -3.80 8.89 5.87
N LEU A 60 -3.13 7.73 5.94
CA LEU A 60 -3.35 6.78 7.03
C LEU A 60 -2.92 7.44 8.35
N LEU A 61 -3.90 7.87 9.16
CA LEU A 61 -3.70 8.54 10.45
C LEU A 61 -3.31 7.57 11.53
N SER A 62 -3.95 6.41 11.52
CA SER A 62 -3.86 5.43 12.59
C SER A 62 -4.17 4.06 12.01
N VAL A 63 -3.38 3.08 12.38
CA VAL A 63 -3.88 1.72 12.47
C VAL A 63 -4.24 1.57 13.94
N ALA A 64 -5.50 1.33 14.25
CA ALA A 64 -6.03 1.29 15.63
C ALA A 64 -5.54 0.07 16.45
N LYS A 65 -4.34 -0.42 16.14
CA LYS A 65 -3.51 -1.27 16.99
C LYS A 65 -2.37 -0.48 17.68
N THR A 66 -2.13 0.79 17.35
CA THR A 66 -0.97 1.55 17.84
C THR A 66 -1.34 2.94 18.37
N ASP A 67 -1.06 3.16 19.66
CA ASP A 67 -1.35 4.34 20.49
C ASP A 67 -0.55 5.62 20.12
N GLY A 68 -0.27 5.90 18.84
CA GLY A 68 0.64 6.99 18.49
C GLY A 68 0.36 7.63 17.14
N GLY A 69 0.13 8.94 17.15
CA GLY A 69 -0.08 9.76 15.96
C GLY A 69 1.09 9.77 14.96
N ALA A 70 0.89 10.47 13.85
CA ALA A 70 1.77 10.47 12.70
C ALA A 70 2.97 11.43 12.78
N THR A 71 4.08 11.08 12.10
CA THR A 71 5.27 11.95 12.01
C THR A 71 5.57 12.35 10.57
N VAL A 72 5.51 13.65 10.28
CA VAL A 72 6.07 14.26 9.06
C VAL A 72 7.50 14.69 9.36
N VAL A 73 8.47 14.31 8.53
CA VAL A 73 9.87 14.69 8.75
C VAL A 73 10.39 15.56 7.61
N SER A 74 10.91 16.74 7.94
CA SER A 74 11.39 17.72 6.96
C SER A 74 12.91 17.60 6.74
N SER A 75 13.30 17.41 5.47
CA SER A 75 14.60 17.78 4.86
C SER A 75 15.91 17.09 5.31
N THR A 76 15.89 15.88 5.89
CA THR A 76 17.13 15.12 6.19
C THR A 76 17.09 13.66 5.73
N TYR A 77 16.01 13.24 5.09
CA TYR A 77 15.83 11.88 4.58
C TYR A 77 16.02 11.90 3.07
N GLY A 78 16.69 10.90 2.49
CA GLY A 78 17.13 10.88 1.10
C GLY A 78 15.97 10.84 0.09
N VAL A 79 15.26 11.95 -0.06
CA VAL A 79 14.17 12.13 -1.03
C VAL A 79 14.50 13.27 -1.99
N SER A 80 13.85 13.26 -3.15
CA SER A 80 14.03 14.30 -4.18
C SER A 80 13.46 15.65 -3.74
N ASP A 81 13.92 16.73 -4.37
CA ASP A 81 13.39 18.08 -4.10
C ASP A 81 11.87 18.18 -4.33
N GLY A 82 11.19 18.84 -3.39
CA GLY A 82 9.73 18.97 -3.35
C GLY A 82 8.96 17.70 -2.96
N TRP A 83 9.64 16.60 -2.64
CA TRP A 83 9.03 15.40 -2.08
C TRP A 83 9.21 15.35 -0.56
N LEU A 84 8.21 14.81 0.13
CA LEU A 84 8.12 14.81 1.59
C LEU A 84 7.90 13.37 2.09
N PRO A 85 8.74 12.88 3.03
CA PRO A 85 8.55 11.58 3.64
C PRO A 85 7.52 11.65 4.79
N TYR A 86 6.86 10.53 5.04
CA TYR A 86 5.92 10.33 6.14
C TYR A 86 5.87 8.87 6.54
N PHE A 87 5.75 8.59 7.84
CA PHE A 87 5.44 7.25 8.33
C PHE A 87 4.59 7.32 9.61
N THR A 88 3.83 6.26 9.86
CA THR A 88 2.99 6.14 11.05
C THR A 88 3.83 5.77 12.28
N SER A 89 3.34 6.06 13.48
CA SER A 89 4.04 5.65 14.71
C SER A 89 4.29 4.14 14.77
N GLY A 90 5.45 3.76 15.30
CA GLY A 90 5.87 2.36 15.40
C GLY A 90 6.45 1.77 14.11
N VAL A 91 6.46 2.53 13.01
CA VAL A 91 7.14 2.15 11.76
C VAL A 91 8.57 2.68 11.78
N THR A 92 9.52 1.82 11.44
CA THR A 92 10.87 2.22 11.07
C THR A 92 10.93 2.29 9.55
N ALA A 93 11.19 3.47 9.00
CA ALA A 93 11.31 3.70 7.56
C ALA A 93 12.65 4.34 7.20
N ASP A 94 13.24 3.88 6.09
CA ASP A 94 14.40 4.45 5.44
C ASP A 94 14.02 4.97 4.06
N TYR A 95 14.54 6.13 3.69
CA TYR A 95 14.26 6.80 2.42
C TYR A 95 15.58 7.05 1.69
N GLN A 96 15.66 6.54 0.47
CA GLN A 96 16.86 6.64 -0.35
C GLN A 96 16.56 7.26 -1.70
N LEU A 97 17.50 8.11 -2.13
CA LEU A 97 17.53 8.70 -3.45
C LEU A 97 18.68 8.04 -4.22
N GLY A 98 18.33 7.22 -5.21
CA GLY A 98 19.27 6.53 -6.07
C GLY A 98 19.22 7.02 -7.51
N GLU A 99 20.13 6.49 -8.33
CA GLU A 99 20.10 6.59 -9.78
C GLU A 99 19.84 5.18 -10.36
N GLN A 100 18.87 5.05 -11.26
CA GLN A 100 18.67 3.82 -12.03
C GLN A 100 18.61 4.15 -13.52
N ALA A 101 19.31 3.34 -14.32
CA ALA A 101 19.11 3.30 -15.75
C ALA A 101 17.92 2.40 -16.04
N LEU A 102 16.74 2.97 -16.32
CA LEU A 102 15.63 2.19 -16.83
C LEU A 102 15.92 1.72 -18.25
N PRO A 103 15.57 0.47 -18.62
CA PRO A 103 15.65 0.03 -20.01
C PRO A 103 14.73 0.92 -20.86
N MET A 104 15.30 1.61 -21.86
CA MET A 104 14.52 2.30 -22.88
C MET A 104 13.65 1.27 -23.62
N LEU A 105 12.33 1.45 -23.63
CA LEU A 105 11.49 0.78 -24.62
C LEU A 105 11.87 1.35 -25.99
N SER A 106 12.57 0.57 -26.80
CA SER A 106 12.89 0.94 -28.17
C SER A 106 11.61 1.05 -29.00
N GLN A 107 11.05 2.25 -29.11
CA GLN A 107 10.08 2.56 -30.15
C GLN A 107 10.81 3.28 -31.30
N GLN A 108 11.52 2.51 -32.11
CA GLN A 108 11.80 2.89 -33.49
C GLN A 108 11.91 1.61 -34.33
N PRO A 109 11.14 1.45 -35.42
CA PRO A 109 11.39 0.38 -36.37
C PRO A 109 12.84 0.48 -36.87
N ALA A 110 13.47 -0.68 -37.05
CA ALA A 110 14.85 -0.76 -37.49
C ALA A 110 15.01 -0.18 -38.91
N ASP A 111 15.44 1.08 -38.98
CA ASP A 111 16.08 1.58 -40.19
C ASP A 111 17.52 1.08 -40.16
N THR A 112 17.76 0.06 -40.98
CA THR A 112 19.08 -0.56 -41.17
C THR A 112 20.04 0.45 -41.77
N GLU A 113 20.80 1.15 -40.94
CA GLU A 113 22.16 1.58 -41.27
C GLU A 113 22.94 2.03 -40.03
N SER A 114 24.00 1.26 -39.73
CA SER A 114 25.21 1.65 -39.00
C SER A 114 25.10 2.14 -37.54
N GLY A 115 25.53 1.26 -36.62
CA GLY A 115 26.06 1.65 -35.31
C GLY A 115 25.12 1.38 -34.15
N ASN A 116 25.31 0.24 -33.46
CA ASN A 116 24.67 -0.04 -32.18
C ASN A 116 25.20 0.90 -31.08
N ASN A 117 24.73 2.14 -31.05
CA ASN A 117 24.68 2.92 -29.82
C ASN A 117 23.30 2.71 -29.23
N ALA A 118 23.18 1.71 -28.33
CA ALA A 118 22.08 1.72 -27.39
C ALA A 118 22.16 3.04 -26.62
N GLN A 119 21.28 3.99 -26.93
CA GLN A 119 21.19 5.25 -26.22
C GLN A 119 20.75 4.93 -24.79
N VAL A 120 21.72 4.85 -23.88
CA VAL A 120 21.46 4.65 -22.45
C VAL A 120 20.63 5.83 -21.97
N ALA A 121 19.47 5.56 -21.37
CA ALA A 121 18.66 6.60 -20.76
C ALA A 121 19.48 7.42 -19.76
N ALA A 122 19.27 8.74 -19.72
CA ALA A 122 19.80 9.54 -18.62
C ALA A 122 19.33 8.92 -17.29
N PRO A 123 20.23 8.76 -16.29
CA PRO A 123 19.85 8.20 -15.00
C PRO A 123 18.71 9.03 -14.41
N MET A 124 17.61 8.37 -14.07
CA MET A 124 16.47 9.03 -13.47
C MET A 124 16.58 8.92 -11.96
N ALA A 125 16.25 10.00 -11.25
CA ALA A 125 16.15 10.00 -9.80
C ALA A 125 15.13 8.96 -9.35
N VAL A 126 15.55 8.05 -8.50
CA VAL A 126 14.72 6.98 -7.95
C VAL A 126 14.51 7.26 -6.49
N GLN A 127 13.25 7.38 -6.10
CA GLN A 127 12.90 7.49 -4.69
C GLN A 127 12.48 6.10 -4.20
N GLN A 128 13.11 5.64 -3.13
CA GLN A 128 12.85 4.35 -2.53
C GLN A 128 12.47 4.50 -1.06
N ILE A 129 11.59 3.62 -0.61
CA ILE A 129 11.18 3.45 0.78
C ILE A 129 11.48 2.00 1.15
N SER A 130 12.21 1.80 2.25
CA SER A 130 12.23 0.51 2.96
C SER A 130 11.57 0.72 4.31
N ALA A 131 10.63 -0.14 4.70
CA ALA A 131 9.98 0.01 6.00
C ALA A 131 9.66 -1.34 6.64
N GLN A 132 9.64 -1.34 7.97
CA GLN A 132 9.25 -2.48 8.80
C GLN A 132 8.49 -2.01 10.04
N ALA A 133 7.60 -2.85 10.54
CA ALA A 133 6.83 -2.56 11.75
C ALA A 133 6.40 -3.82 12.50
N ALA A 134 6.39 -3.74 13.83
CA ALA A 134 5.89 -4.80 14.71
C ALA A 134 4.35 -4.84 14.80
N ALA A 135 3.68 -3.83 14.26
CA ALA A 135 2.23 -3.71 14.15
C ALA A 135 1.89 -3.12 12.78
N PRO A 136 0.65 -3.24 12.28
CA PRO A 136 0.31 -2.64 11.00
C PRO A 136 0.50 -1.12 11.01
N GLY A 137 0.82 -0.56 9.85
CA GLY A 137 1.16 0.85 9.68
C GLY A 137 1.40 1.20 8.22
N GLY A 138 2.17 2.27 7.98
CA GLY A 138 2.60 2.61 6.64
C GLY A 138 3.70 3.66 6.60
N ALA A 139 4.40 3.68 5.47
CA ALA A 139 5.35 4.71 5.10
C ALA A 139 5.01 5.22 3.70
N ASN A 140 5.21 6.51 3.44
CA ASN A 140 5.06 7.07 2.11
C ASN A 140 6.04 8.20 1.86
N VAL A 141 6.23 8.51 0.58
CA VAL A 141 6.83 9.76 0.11
C VAL A 141 5.84 10.41 -0.84
N TYR A 142 5.61 11.70 -0.69
CA TYR A 142 4.58 12.41 -1.44
C TYR A 142 5.00 13.78 -1.93
N LYS A 143 4.33 14.28 -2.97
CA LYS A 143 4.51 15.63 -3.50
C LYS A 143 3.17 16.28 -3.80
N ASP A 144 3.04 17.51 -3.36
CA ASP A 144 1.90 18.38 -3.64
C ASP A 144 2.10 19.10 -4.98
N ILE A 145 1.04 19.15 -5.77
CA ILE A 145 0.96 19.84 -7.06
C ILE A 145 -0.32 20.67 -7.06
N GLU A 146 -0.19 21.97 -7.25
CA GLU A 146 -1.33 22.85 -7.49
C GLU A 146 -1.98 22.52 -8.83
N VAL A 147 -3.31 22.42 -8.84
CA VAL A 147 -4.08 22.10 -10.04
C VAL A 147 -5.19 23.13 -10.23
N ALA A 148 -5.46 23.47 -11.49
CA ALA A 148 -6.61 24.28 -11.82
C ALA A 148 -7.82 23.34 -11.88
N GLY A 149 -8.77 23.50 -10.96
CA GLY A 149 -9.89 22.58 -10.80
C GLY A 149 -10.63 22.26 -12.10
N SER A 150 -11.02 20.99 -12.22
CA SER A 150 -11.63 20.31 -13.38
C SER A 150 -10.73 20.20 -14.63
N GLY A 151 -10.73 19.01 -15.25
CA GLY A 151 -9.94 18.70 -16.45
C GLY A 151 -9.40 17.27 -16.43
N THR A 152 -8.70 16.89 -17.49
CA THR A 152 -8.00 15.61 -17.56
C THR A 152 -6.51 15.84 -17.33
N TYR A 153 -5.90 15.00 -16.50
CA TYR A 153 -4.46 14.96 -16.28
C TYR A 153 -3.93 13.61 -16.72
N GLU A 154 -2.72 13.57 -17.25
CA GLU A 154 -1.99 12.34 -17.52
C GLU A 154 -0.97 12.13 -16.41
N ILE A 155 -0.98 10.94 -15.82
CA ILE A 155 0.10 10.47 -14.96
C ILE A 155 0.89 9.37 -15.66
N LYS A 156 2.22 9.46 -15.61
CA LYS A 156 3.12 8.40 -16.05
C LYS A 156 4.33 8.25 -15.16
N GLY A 157 4.92 7.07 -15.19
CA GLY A 157 6.15 6.75 -14.50
C GLY A 157 6.35 5.25 -14.39
N SER A 158 7.25 4.83 -13.50
CA SER A 158 7.46 3.42 -13.19
C SER A 158 7.51 3.21 -11.68
N ALA A 159 6.99 2.08 -11.22
CA ALA A 159 7.03 1.68 -9.81
C ALA A 159 7.46 0.23 -9.65
N MET A 160 8.05 -0.09 -8.51
CA MET A 160 8.48 -1.44 -8.12
C MET A 160 8.12 -1.73 -6.67
N ALA A 161 8.08 -3.02 -6.35
CA ALA A 161 7.97 -3.49 -4.99
C ALA A 161 8.92 -4.67 -4.77
N GLN A 162 9.66 -4.66 -3.69
CA GLN A 162 10.57 -5.73 -3.29
C GLN A 162 10.34 -6.11 -1.83
N SER A 163 10.81 -7.30 -1.46
CA SER A 163 10.85 -7.75 -0.06
C SER A 163 9.50 -7.65 0.69
N LEU A 164 8.36 -7.78 -0.02
CA LEU A 164 7.03 -7.64 0.58
C LEU A 164 6.72 -8.82 1.51
N ASN A 165 6.65 -8.54 2.82
CA ASN A 165 6.18 -9.43 3.86
C ASN A 165 4.98 -8.79 4.56
N ASN A 166 3.78 -9.34 4.33
CA ASN A 166 2.51 -8.76 4.81
C ASN A 166 2.41 -7.27 4.51
N ALA A 167 2.82 -6.89 3.29
CA ALA A 167 2.92 -5.50 2.86
C ALA A 167 2.51 -5.38 1.38
N ALA A 168 2.13 -4.16 0.98
CA ALA A 168 1.82 -3.82 -0.40
C ALA A 168 2.34 -2.41 -0.73
N ALA A 169 2.69 -2.16 -1.99
CA ALA A 169 3.09 -0.84 -2.44
C ALA A 169 2.07 -0.27 -3.44
N GLN A 170 1.85 1.05 -3.41
CA GLN A 170 0.91 1.71 -4.30
C GLN A 170 1.43 3.07 -4.76
N VAL A 171 1.11 3.44 -6.00
CA VAL A 171 1.13 4.85 -6.42
C VAL A 171 -0.31 5.33 -6.46
N ILE A 172 -0.59 6.39 -5.70
CA ILE A 172 -1.92 6.99 -5.63
C ILE A 172 -1.84 8.49 -5.85
N VAL A 173 -2.94 9.08 -6.31
CA VAL A 173 -3.12 10.53 -6.39
C VAL A 173 -4.32 10.92 -5.54
N ASN A 174 -4.11 11.71 -4.49
CA ASN A 174 -5.18 12.27 -3.67
C ASN A 174 -5.50 13.69 -4.14
N TYR A 175 -6.78 14.06 -4.20
CA TYR A 175 -7.23 15.39 -4.63
C TYR A 175 -7.84 16.17 -3.48
N TYR A 176 -7.48 17.44 -3.33
CA TYR A 176 -7.94 18.31 -2.27
C TYR A 176 -8.52 19.61 -2.80
N ASP A 177 -9.49 20.16 -2.08
CA ASP A 177 -9.97 21.53 -2.29
C ASP A 177 -9.00 22.59 -1.73
N GLU A 178 -9.34 23.87 -1.90
CA GLU A 178 -8.56 25.01 -1.40
C GLU A 178 -8.47 25.06 0.14
N GLN A 179 -9.43 24.45 0.83
CA GLN A 179 -9.45 24.36 2.30
C GLN A 179 -8.63 23.16 2.81
N GLY A 180 -8.13 22.32 1.89
CA GLY A 180 -7.33 21.14 2.19
C GLY A 180 -8.14 19.89 2.48
N ALA A 181 -9.46 19.87 2.25
CA ALA A 181 -10.28 18.68 2.42
C ALA A 181 -10.10 17.72 1.25
N LEU A 182 -10.01 16.41 1.53
CA LEU A 182 -9.94 15.38 0.49
C LEU A 182 -11.28 15.31 -0.27
N LEU A 183 -11.20 15.42 -1.59
CA LEU A 183 -12.34 15.29 -2.48
C LEU A 183 -12.50 13.85 -2.98
N SER A 184 -11.40 13.25 -3.45
CA SER A 184 -11.34 11.87 -3.95
C SER A 184 -9.88 11.47 -4.14
N HIS A 185 -9.65 10.27 -4.67
CA HIS A 185 -8.33 9.80 -5.07
C HIS A 185 -8.42 8.84 -6.26
N ASP A 186 -7.28 8.61 -6.91
CA ASP A 186 -7.09 7.55 -7.90
C ASP A 186 -5.94 6.63 -7.47
N THR A 187 -6.13 5.31 -7.61
CA THR A 187 -5.05 4.33 -7.48
C THR A 187 -4.46 4.04 -8.85
N VAL A 188 -3.24 4.50 -9.07
CA VAL A 188 -2.56 4.41 -10.38
C VAL A 188 -1.97 3.01 -10.58
N ILE A 189 -1.30 2.48 -9.56
CA ILE A 189 -0.83 1.10 -9.57
C ILE A 189 -0.84 0.53 -8.15
N ASN A 190 -1.18 -0.75 -8.03
CA ASN A 190 -1.19 -1.49 -6.78
C ASN A 190 -0.34 -2.76 -6.91
N LEU A 191 0.79 -2.79 -6.22
CA LEU A 191 1.81 -3.83 -6.26
C LEU A 191 1.69 -4.69 -4.99
N GLN A 192 0.98 -5.82 -5.12
CA GLN A 192 0.75 -6.78 -4.04
C GLN A 192 1.72 -7.98 -4.10
N ALA A 193 2.63 -7.99 -5.06
CA ALA A 193 3.66 -8.99 -5.22
C ALA A 193 4.97 -8.30 -5.62
N VAL A 194 6.09 -8.96 -5.35
CA VAL A 194 7.42 -8.48 -5.76
C VAL A 194 7.44 -8.31 -7.28
N SER A 195 7.93 -7.17 -7.73
CA SER A 195 8.06 -6.83 -9.14
C SER A 195 9.26 -5.93 -9.38
N ASP A 196 9.86 -6.07 -10.56
CA ASP A 196 10.75 -5.04 -11.09
C ASP A 196 9.97 -3.76 -11.41
N TYR A 197 10.69 -2.72 -11.81
CA TYR A 197 10.08 -1.47 -12.27
C TYR A 197 9.13 -1.72 -13.45
N THR A 198 7.85 -1.50 -13.20
CA THR A 198 6.78 -1.60 -14.19
C THR A 198 6.27 -0.21 -14.51
N SER A 199 6.23 0.12 -15.80
CA SER A 199 5.71 1.41 -16.26
C SER A 199 4.20 1.47 -16.20
N PHE A 200 3.68 2.65 -15.90
CA PHE A 200 2.27 2.98 -15.96
C PHE A 200 2.07 4.31 -16.67
N GLU A 201 0.93 4.44 -17.34
CA GLU A 201 0.43 5.66 -17.96
C GLU A 201 -1.09 5.64 -17.89
N GLN A 202 -1.70 6.67 -17.31
CA GLN A 202 -3.15 6.76 -17.11
C GLN A 202 -3.65 8.19 -17.27
N SER A 203 -4.85 8.33 -17.84
CA SER A 203 -5.60 9.59 -17.84
C SER A 203 -6.53 9.63 -16.64
N LEU A 204 -6.33 10.62 -15.78
CA LEU A 204 -7.09 10.85 -14.55
C LEU A 204 -8.03 12.05 -14.74
N ILE A 205 -9.25 11.92 -14.20
CA ILE A 205 -10.26 12.99 -14.26
C ILE A 205 -10.20 13.77 -12.96
N MET A 206 -9.80 15.03 -13.04
CA MET A 206 -9.72 15.89 -11.87
C MET A 206 -11.13 16.16 -11.32
N PRO A 207 -11.42 15.88 -10.03
CA PRO A 207 -12.72 16.17 -9.45
C PRO A 207 -12.97 17.68 -9.44
N SER A 208 -14.26 18.06 -9.55
CA SER A 208 -14.66 19.45 -9.49
C SER A 208 -14.24 20.07 -8.14
N GLY A 209 -13.67 21.27 -8.18
CA GLY A 209 -13.21 21.98 -6.99
C GLY A 209 -11.83 21.57 -6.46
N ALA A 210 -11.13 20.63 -7.11
CA ALA A 210 -9.74 20.34 -6.73
C ALA A 210 -8.84 21.55 -6.97
N ALA A 211 -8.09 21.93 -5.94
CA ALA A 211 -7.03 22.92 -5.99
C ALA A 211 -5.64 22.27 -5.88
N LYS A 212 -5.57 21.02 -5.38
CA LYS A 212 -4.31 20.31 -5.17
C LYS A 212 -4.43 18.83 -5.47
N ALA A 213 -3.44 18.29 -6.17
CA ALA A 213 -3.19 16.86 -6.27
C ALA A 213 -1.95 16.50 -5.45
N ARG A 214 -2.02 15.43 -4.65
CA ARG A 214 -0.88 14.86 -3.92
C ARG A 214 -0.58 13.50 -4.46
N ILE A 215 0.59 13.36 -5.08
CA ILE A 215 1.07 12.08 -5.57
C ILE A 215 1.81 11.39 -4.45
N HIS A 216 1.50 10.13 -4.19
CA HIS A 216 2.21 9.31 -3.21
C HIS A 216 2.85 8.09 -3.88
N LEU A 217 4.03 7.71 -3.41
CA LEU A 217 4.41 6.30 -3.30
C LEU A 217 4.11 5.87 -1.86
N GLN A 218 3.23 4.90 -1.69
CA GLN A 218 2.86 4.34 -0.39
C GLN A 218 3.38 2.91 -0.26
N LEU A 219 3.91 2.60 0.91
CA LEU A 219 4.20 1.25 1.37
C LEU A 219 3.31 0.97 2.59
N LEU A 220 2.32 0.11 2.38
CA LEU A 220 1.34 -0.32 3.38
C LEU A 220 1.89 -1.54 4.10
N LEU A 221 1.95 -1.46 5.43
CA LEU A 221 2.39 -2.54 6.33
C LEU A 221 1.14 -3.13 6.96
N LEU A 222 0.66 -4.24 6.41
CA LEU A 222 -0.73 -4.71 6.57
C LEU A 222 -0.96 -5.50 7.85
N GLU A 223 0.06 -6.19 8.35
CA GLU A 223 0.00 -7.01 9.57
C GLU A 223 1.16 -6.71 10.54
N ALA A 224 1.16 -7.39 11.69
CA ALA A 224 2.31 -7.39 12.59
C ALA A 224 3.54 -8.03 11.92
N ASP A 225 4.73 -7.62 12.38
CA ASP A 225 6.03 -8.07 11.86
C ASP A 225 6.16 -7.95 10.33
N SER A 226 5.52 -6.92 9.75
CA SER A 226 5.51 -6.66 8.33
C SER A 226 6.74 -5.86 7.90
N ALA A 227 7.14 -6.06 6.65
CA ALA A 227 8.24 -5.33 6.03
C ALA A 227 8.02 -5.23 4.52
N GLY A 228 8.64 -4.24 3.89
CA GLY A 228 8.62 -4.13 2.45
C GLY A 228 9.51 -3.03 1.93
N GLU A 229 9.71 -3.06 0.62
CA GLU A 229 10.45 -2.06 -0.13
C GLU A 229 9.63 -1.63 -1.34
N ALA A 230 9.60 -0.34 -1.59
CA ALA A 230 8.90 0.24 -2.71
C ALA A 230 9.76 1.32 -3.36
N GLY A 231 9.67 1.46 -4.68
CA GLY A 231 10.38 2.48 -5.41
C GLY A 231 9.56 3.02 -6.56
N PHE A 232 9.79 4.27 -6.91
CA PHE A 232 9.23 4.87 -8.12
C PHE A 232 10.18 5.88 -8.75
N THR A 233 10.00 6.10 -10.04
CA THR A 233 10.82 7.03 -10.81
C THR A 233 10.07 7.52 -12.05
N ASN A 234 10.60 8.58 -12.67
CA ASN A 234 10.02 9.23 -13.84
C ASN A 234 8.56 9.66 -13.65
N ILE A 235 8.20 10.09 -12.44
CA ILE A 235 6.84 10.52 -12.15
C ILE A 235 6.57 11.86 -12.83
N GLN A 236 5.64 11.83 -13.78
CA GLN A 236 5.13 13.02 -14.45
C GLN A 236 3.62 13.08 -14.24
N PHE A 237 3.13 14.28 -13.91
CA PHE A 237 1.72 14.56 -13.74
C PHE A 237 1.43 15.89 -14.42
N ILE A 238 0.81 15.81 -15.60
CA ILE A 238 0.68 16.93 -16.52
C ILE A 238 -0.78 17.10 -16.94
N SER A 239 -1.24 18.34 -17.07
CA SER A 239 -2.55 18.62 -17.65
C SER A 239 -2.56 18.08 -19.09
N ALA A 240 -3.55 17.26 -19.43
CA ALA A 240 -3.80 16.89 -20.81
C ALA A 240 -4.26 18.15 -21.55
N GLN A 241 -3.37 18.79 -22.30
CA GLN A 241 -3.75 19.90 -23.17
C GLN A 241 -4.79 19.37 -24.16
N THR A 242 -5.93 20.03 -24.25
CA THR A 242 -6.84 19.78 -25.38
C THR A 242 -6.11 20.24 -26.65
N PRO A 243 -5.94 19.39 -27.68
CA PRO A 243 -5.30 19.80 -28.92
C PRO A 243 -6.04 20.95 -29.62
#